data_AF-A0A8T4M6K7-F1
#
_entry.id   AF-A0A8T4M6K7-F1
#
_cell.length_a   1.000
_cell.length_b   1.000
_cell.length_c   1.000
_cell.angle_alpha   90.00
_cell.angle_beta   90.00
_cell.angle_gamma   90.00
#
_symmetry.space_group_name_H-M   'P 1'
#
loop_
_entity.id
_entity.type
_entity.pdbx_description
1 polymer ?
#
loop_
_entity_poly.entity_id
_entity_poly.type
_entity_poly.pdbx_seq_one_letter_code
_entity_poly.pdbx_strand_id
1 'polypeptide(L)'
;MIKEGFSKRAAILNMIRVLLVVGFLEALYYNRTLVLVISLIGFVITFIPSVLGKIVGRKIPAEFELIVILFIYGILFLAEVRGLFDFLWWDVVLNLLASIALGLVGITIAYVLQKEEVMDASPFVIVFLAFCFSFAVGGLWEIFEYSLDGLLGTTLQKGMQDTMMDLVVNAIGAFFVSLVGFFYIRKGKNIMSAFVVKFLEKNRRFFKTKDSLEKSSELIDNVVRRGESEKLEFKSTLRTNLHTGEFDKKIEHAVLKTIVAYLNSRGGSLLVGVSDKGEILGLEKDKFVDNDNLKLYLTNIIKHQVGSQFLPFIDFELFPYKDKHVLKIDCKSSNKRVFLREGREEEFYIRNGPTSTKLGGNELIDYVKYRFG
;
A
#
# COMPACT_ATOMS: atom_id res chain seq x y z
N MET A 1 2.23 22.71 3.45
CA MET A 1 2.75 21.37 3.80
C MET A 1 3.13 20.46 2.62
N ILE A 2 2.23 19.99 1.73
CA ILE A 2 2.63 19.01 0.67
C ILE A 2 3.52 19.61 -0.44
N LYS A 3 3.28 20.86 -0.86
CA LYS A 3 4.11 21.57 -1.87
C LYS A 3 5.54 21.87 -1.37
N GLU A 4 5.71 22.20 -0.08
CA GLU A 4 7.02 22.53 0.50
C GLU A 4 7.96 21.32 0.56
N GLY A 5 7.44 20.13 0.85
CA GLY A 5 8.26 18.91 0.89
C GLY A 5 8.80 18.51 -0.48
N PHE A 6 8.09 18.81 -1.56
CA PHE A 6 8.51 18.52 -2.94
C PHE A 6 9.61 19.48 -3.39
N SER A 7 9.49 20.77 -3.03
CA SER A 7 10.50 21.79 -3.31
C SER A 7 11.84 21.49 -2.62
N LYS A 8 11.81 21.01 -1.37
CA LYS A 8 13.03 20.67 -0.61
C LYS A 8 13.78 19.47 -1.19
N ARG A 9 13.08 18.44 -1.66
CA ARG A 9 13.69 17.22 -2.25
C ARG A 9 14.40 17.52 -3.58
N ALA A 10 13.73 18.26 -4.46
CA ALA A 10 14.33 18.69 -5.71
C ALA A 10 15.57 19.58 -5.47
N ALA A 11 15.54 20.44 -4.45
CA ALA A 11 16.68 21.25 -4.05
C ALA A 11 17.87 20.39 -3.59
N ILE A 12 17.64 19.36 -2.76
CA ILE A 12 18.69 18.44 -2.29
C ILE A 12 19.32 17.68 -3.47
N LEU A 13 18.50 17.11 -4.36
CA LEU A 13 19.01 16.39 -5.53
C LEU A 13 19.80 17.30 -6.48
N ASN A 14 19.34 18.53 -6.70
CA ASN A 14 20.07 19.48 -7.53
C ASN A 14 21.37 19.94 -6.85
N MET A 15 21.39 20.10 -5.53
CA MET A 15 22.61 20.37 -4.77
C MET A 15 23.64 19.24 -4.94
N ILE A 16 23.21 17.98 -4.83
CA ILE A 16 24.07 16.81 -5.05
C ILE A 16 24.62 16.79 -6.48
N ARG A 17 23.79 17.10 -7.49
CA ARG A 17 24.24 17.22 -8.88
C ARG A 17 25.31 18.31 -9.05
N VAL A 18 25.14 19.46 -8.40
CA VAL A 18 26.15 20.52 -8.43
C VAL A 18 27.45 20.05 -7.79
N LEU A 19 27.40 19.38 -6.63
CA LEU A 19 28.58 18.81 -5.99
C LEU A 19 29.31 17.80 -6.87
N LEU A 20 28.57 16.92 -7.56
CA LEU A 20 29.12 15.95 -8.51
C LEU A 20 29.80 16.64 -9.72
N VAL A 21 29.21 17.73 -10.23
CA VAL A 21 29.82 18.50 -11.33
C VAL A 21 31.10 19.21 -10.84
N VAL A 22 31.09 19.77 -9.63
CA VAL A 22 32.29 20.38 -9.04
C VAL A 22 33.39 19.32 -8.85
N GLY A 23 33.05 18.17 -8.26
CA GLY A 23 33.99 17.05 -8.09
C GLY A 23 34.53 16.52 -9.42
N PHE A 24 33.71 16.49 -10.46
CA PHE A 24 34.15 16.15 -11.82
C PHE A 24 35.18 17.16 -12.38
N LEU A 25 34.91 18.46 -12.27
CA LEU A 25 35.81 19.52 -12.76
C LEU A 25 37.12 19.55 -11.97
N GLU A 26 37.06 19.38 -10.66
CA GLU A 26 38.24 19.27 -9.80
C GLU A 26 39.07 18.03 -10.17
N ALA A 27 38.42 16.89 -10.35
CA ALA A 27 39.09 15.66 -10.77
C ALA A 27 39.75 15.79 -12.15
N LEU A 28 39.13 16.52 -13.08
CA LEU A 28 39.70 16.83 -14.38
C LEU A 28 40.94 17.72 -14.25
N TYR A 29 40.91 18.72 -13.37
CA TYR A 29 42.05 19.63 -13.13
C TYR A 29 43.25 18.90 -12.48
N TYR A 30 42.99 18.03 -11.50
CA TYR A 30 44.03 17.28 -10.78
C TYR A 30 44.35 15.90 -11.38
N ASN A 31 43.80 15.57 -12.56
CA ASN A 31 43.96 14.26 -13.22
C ASN A 31 43.63 13.05 -12.32
N ARG A 32 42.58 13.17 -11.50
CA ARG A 32 42.09 12.09 -10.63
C ARG A 32 41.06 11.23 -11.35
N THR A 33 41.53 10.27 -12.16
CA THR A 33 40.69 9.40 -13.01
C THR A 33 39.53 8.73 -12.26
N LEU A 34 39.80 8.20 -11.06
CA LEU A 34 38.78 7.52 -10.24
C LEU A 34 37.62 8.47 -9.87
N VAL A 35 37.95 9.66 -9.37
CA VAL A 35 36.98 10.68 -8.94
C VAL A 35 36.17 11.19 -10.14
N LEU A 36 36.81 11.32 -11.31
CA LEU A 36 36.16 11.74 -12.55
C LEU A 36 35.09 10.74 -12.97
N VAL A 37 35.43 9.44 -13.02
CA VAL A 37 34.52 8.36 -13.42
C VAL A 37 33.36 8.23 -12.45
N ILE A 38 33.65 8.22 -11.15
CA ILE A 38 32.66 8.18 -10.08
C ILE A 38 31.69 9.36 -10.16
N SER A 39 32.20 10.58 -10.34
CA SER A 39 31.36 11.78 -10.40
C SER A 39 30.41 11.74 -11.60
N LEU A 40 30.89 11.22 -12.74
CA LEU A 40 30.07 11.03 -13.94
C LEU A 40 28.96 9.98 -13.73
N ILE A 41 29.32 8.82 -13.18
CA ILE A 41 28.36 7.73 -12.91
C ILE A 41 27.32 8.17 -11.88
N GLY A 42 27.78 8.75 -10.76
CA GLY A 42 26.90 9.31 -9.72
C GLY A 42 25.94 10.35 -10.29
N PHE A 43 26.42 11.23 -11.18
CA PHE A 43 25.59 12.22 -11.86
C PHE A 43 24.49 11.57 -12.69
N VAL A 44 24.82 10.58 -13.52
CA VAL A 44 23.83 9.83 -14.33
C VAL A 44 22.79 9.15 -13.43
N ILE A 45 23.24 8.53 -12.34
CA ILE A 45 22.37 7.83 -11.37
C ILE A 45 21.33 8.77 -10.75
N THR A 46 21.66 10.06 -10.51
CA THR A 46 20.68 11.02 -9.97
C THR A 46 19.43 11.22 -10.85
N PHE A 47 19.48 10.82 -12.13
CA PHE A 47 18.35 10.93 -13.06
C PHE A 47 17.51 9.66 -13.12
N ILE A 48 17.99 8.52 -12.59
CA ILE A 48 17.30 7.23 -12.65
C ILE A 48 15.87 7.33 -12.08
N PRO A 49 15.61 7.92 -10.89
CA PRO A 49 14.24 8.05 -10.39
C PRO A 49 13.34 8.86 -11.34
N SER A 50 13.86 9.91 -11.96
CA SER A 50 13.08 10.75 -12.89
C SER A 50 12.76 10.01 -14.18
N VAL A 51 13.71 9.23 -14.71
CA VAL A 51 13.52 8.42 -15.93
C VAL A 51 12.56 7.26 -15.66
N LEU A 52 12.77 6.50 -14.58
CA LEU A 52 11.88 5.43 -14.16
C LEU A 52 10.45 5.95 -13.93
N GLY A 53 10.29 7.13 -13.33
CA GLY A 53 8.98 7.73 -13.14
C GLY A 53 8.25 8.04 -14.46
N LYS A 54 8.99 8.44 -15.50
CA LYS A 54 8.42 8.64 -16.85
C LYS A 54 8.05 7.33 -17.52
N ILE A 55 8.91 6.31 -17.43
CA ILE A 55 8.66 4.98 -18.03
C ILE A 55 7.46 4.31 -17.37
N VAL A 56 7.38 4.34 -16.04
CA VAL A 56 6.28 3.75 -15.26
C VAL A 56 5.01 4.62 -15.31
N GLY A 57 5.10 5.85 -15.84
CA GLY A 57 3.98 6.79 -15.91
C GLY A 57 3.51 7.28 -14.53
N ARG A 58 4.33 7.16 -13.48
CA ARG A 58 3.98 7.52 -12.10
C ARG A 58 5.15 8.16 -11.38
N LYS A 59 4.85 9.04 -10.41
CA LYS A 59 5.87 9.71 -9.59
C LYS A 59 6.53 8.72 -8.63
N ILE A 60 7.82 8.45 -8.82
CA ILE A 60 8.62 7.61 -7.93
C ILE A 60 8.52 8.11 -6.48
N PRO A 61 8.34 7.23 -5.49
CA PRO A 61 8.38 7.59 -4.08
C PRO A 61 9.74 8.17 -3.68
N ALA A 62 9.77 9.17 -2.81
CA ALA A 62 11.02 9.86 -2.45
C ALA A 62 12.00 9.02 -1.62
N GLU A 63 11.54 7.89 -1.11
CA GLU A 63 12.36 6.95 -0.38
C GLU A 63 13.26 6.17 -1.35
N PHE A 64 12.82 5.92 -2.59
CA PHE A 64 13.71 5.48 -3.68
C PHE A 64 14.73 6.56 -4.07
N GLU A 65 14.33 7.84 -4.05
CA GLU A 65 15.29 8.95 -4.23
C GLU A 65 16.31 8.99 -3.08
N LEU A 66 15.89 8.73 -1.85
CA LEU A 66 16.78 8.67 -0.68
C LEU A 66 17.78 7.51 -0.78
N ILE A 67 17.36 6.35 -1.28
CA ILE A 67 18.26 5.21 -1.55
C ILE A 67 19.28 5.59 -2.61
N VAL A 68 18.85 6.24 -3.69
CA VAL A 68 19.74 6.76 -4.72
C VAL A 68 20.72 7.79 -4.14
N ILE A 69 20.27 8.68 -3.26
CA ILE A 69 21.12 9.66 -2.56
C ILE A 69 22.13 8.97 -1.64
N LEU A 70 21.73 7.97 -0.86
CA LEU A 70 22.62 7.17 -0.01
C LEU A 70 23.65 6.40 -0.84
N PHE A 71 23.23 5.88 -1.99
CA PHE A 71 24.11 5.18 -2.93
C PHE A 71 25.12 6.14 -3.57
N ILE A 72 24.68 7.32 -4.00
CA ILE A 72 25.56 8.39 -4.49
C ILE A 72 26.52 8.86 -3.39
N TYR A 73 26.07 8.93 -2.14
CA TYR A 73 26.93 9.23 -1.01
C TYR A 73 28.02 8.17 -0.82
N GLY A 74 27.68 6.88 -0.91
CA GLY A 74 28.67 5.78 -0.88
C GLY A 74 29.70 5.90 -2.01
N ILE A 75 29.24 6.20 -3.22
CA ILE A 75 30.07 6.46 -4.39
C ILE A 75 31.02 7.67 -4.16
N LEU A 76 30.49 8.79 -3.66
CA LEU A 76 31.28 10.00 -3.38
C LEU A 76 32.32 9.76 -2.27
N PHE A 77 31.96 8.99 -1.25
CA PHE A 77 32.85 8.61 -0.17
C PHE A 77 34.02 7.73 -0.66
N LEU A 78 33.76 6.79 -1.58
CA LEU A 78 34.79 6.00 -2.27
C LEU A 78 35.80 6.86 -3.06
N ALA A 79 35.36 8.00 -3.60
CA ALA A 79 36.20 8.89 -4.39
C ALA A 79 37.11 9.80 -3.53
N GLU A 80 36.67 10.18 -2.33
CA GLU A 80 37.32 11.22 -1.53
C GLU A 80 38.27 10.66 -0.44
N VAL A 81 38.10 9.39 -0.02
CA VAL A 81 38.91 8.76 1.04
C VAL A 81 40.22 8.18 0.50
N ARG A 82 41.06 9.01 -0.13
CA ARG A 82 42.50 8.72 -0.27
C ARG A 82 43.35 9.37 0.83
N GLY A 83 42.74 9.88 1.92
CA GLY A 83 43.54 10.48 3.00
C GLY A 83 42.88 10.82 4.34
N LEU A 84 41.59 10.53 4.60
CA LEU A 84 40.94 10.96 5.85
C LEU A 84 40.49 9.83 6.80
N PHE A 85 40.30 8.59 6.33
CA PHE A 85 39.86 7.48 7.20
C PHE A 85 40.38 6.11 6.70
N ASP A 86 41.64 5.77 7.02
CA ASP A 86 42.23 4.40 6.89
C ASP A 86 41.61 3.39 7.90
N PHE A 87 40.30 3.44 8.09
CA PHE A 87 39.61 2.64 9.11
C PHE A 87 38.85 1.49 8.43
N LEU A 88 39.46 0.30 8.52
CA LEU A 88 39.06 -1.00 7.93
C LEU A 88 37.58 -1.42 8.12
N TRP A 89 36.83 -0.75 8.99
CA TRP A 89 35.47 -1.13 9.40
C TRP A 89 34.36 -0.30 8.74
N TRP A 90 34.69 0.84 8.10
CA TRP A 90 33.67 1.67 7.46
C TRP A 90 33.04 1.01 6.23
N ASP A 91 33.83 0.27 5.46
CA ASP A 91 33.36 -0.46 4.29
C ASP A 91 32.29 -1.49 4.68
N VAL A 92 32.62 -2.29 5.70
CA VAL A 92 31.73 -3.26 6.32
C VAL A 92 30.42 -2.61 6.79
N VAL A 93 30.49 -1.44 7.43
CA VAL A 93 29.28 -0.73 7.89
C VAL A 93 28.45 -0.24 6.71
N LEU A 94 29.07 0.29 5.65
CA LEU A 94 28.38 0.78 4.47
C LEU A 94 27.68 -0.37 3.72
N ASN A 95 28.38 -1.48 3.47
CA ASN A 95 27.82 -2.67 2.83
C ASN A 95 26.68 -3.30 3.65
N LEU A 96 26.82 -3.32 4.99
CA LEU A 96 25.75 -3.80 5.86
C LEU A 96 24.50 -2.90 5.80
N LEU A 97 24.68 -1.58 5.88
CA LEU A 97 23.55 -0.64 5.82
C LEU A 97 22.89 -0.62 4.44
N ALA A 98 23.68 -0.73 3.36
CA ALA A 98 23.19 -0.80 2.00
C ALA A 98 22.36 -2.06 1.76
N SER A 99 22.86 -3.24 2.16
CA SER A 99 22.13 -4.51 2.01
C SER A 99 20.85 -4.56 2.84
N ILE A 100 20.82 -3.97 4.03
CA ILE A 100 19.58 -3.80 4.82
C ILE A 100 18.59 -2.89 4.07
N ALA A 101 19.05 -1.73 3.58
CA ALA A 101 18.19 -0.79 2.86
C ALA A 101 17.61 -1.41 1.58
N LEU A 102 18.44 -2.10 0.79
CA LEU A 102 18.02 -2.81 -0.42
C LEU A 102 17.08 -3.98 -0.13
N GLY A 103 17.28 -4.69 0.98
CA GLY A 103 16.34 -5.73 1.41
C GLY A 103 14.98 -5.17 1.80
N LEU A 104 14.92 -3.99 2.45
CA LEU A 104 13.65 -3.29 2.70
C LEU A 104 12.94 -2.90 1.39
N VAL A 105 13.69 -2.49 0.37
CA VAL A 105 13.15 -2.24 -0.98
C VAL A 105 12.59 -3.52 -1.58
N GLY A 106 13.34 -4.62 -1.53
CA GLY A 106 12.91 -5.92 -2.03
C GLY A 106 11.60 -6.38 -1.38
N ILE A 107 11.50 -6.26 -0.05
CA ILE A 107 10.27 -6.58 0.71
C ILE A 107 9.12 -5.68 0.26
N THR A 108 9.38 -4.39 0.06
CA THR A 108 8.36 -3.42 -0.37
C THR A 108 7.83 -3.76 -1.77
N ILE A 109 8.72 -4.11 -2.72
CA ILE A 109 8.34 -4.52 -4.07
C ILE A 109 7.48 -5.80 -4.00
N ALA A 110 7.96 -6.83 -3.30
CA ALA A 110 7.26 -8.11 -3.21
C ALA A 110 5.88 -7.97 -2.52
N TYR A 111 5.77 -7.14 -1.49
CA TYR A 111 4.50 -6.83 -0.83
C TYR A 111 3.52 -6.12 -1.78
N VAL A 112 3.99 -5.17 -2.58
CA VAL A 112 3.15 -4.50 -3.59
C VAL A 112 2.65 -5.50 -4.62
N LEU A 113 3.51 -6.41 -5.09
CA LEU A 113 3.11 -7.46 -6.03
C LEU A 113 2.05 -8.39 -5.44
N GLN A 114 2.16 -8.71 -4.15
CA GLN A 114 1.15 -9.50 -3.46
C GLN A 114 -0.17 -8.75 -3.29
N LYS A 115 -0.11 -7.47 -2.90
CA LYS A 115 -1.30 -6.64 -2.70
C LYS A 115 -2.07 -6.37 -3.98
N GLU A 116 -1.38 -6.29 -5.11
CA GLU A 116 -2.00 -6.13 -6.43
C GLU A 116 -2.38 -7.49 -7.07
N GLU A 117 -2.36 -8.58 -6.30
CA GLU A 117 -2.70 -9.95 -6.74
C GLU A 117 -1.87 -10.44 -7.95
N VAL A 118 -0.76 -9.79 -8.26
CA VAL A 118 0.20 -10.25 -9.29
C VAL A 118 0.86 -11.55 -8.84
N MET A 119 1.03 -11.71 -7.53
CA MET A 119 1.70 -12.85 -6.93
C MET A 119 1.02 -13.25 -5.62
N ASP A 120 0.34 -14.40 -5.59
CA ASP A 120 -0.09 -15.01 -4.32
C ASP A 120 1.04 -15.88 -3.76
N ALA A 121 1.87 -15.27 -2.92
CA ALA A 121 3.07 -15.89 -2.36
C ALA A 121 2.98 -16.04 -0.84
N SER A 122 3.52 -17.14 -0.33
CA SER A 122 3.68 -17.30 1.11
C SER A 122 4.66 -16.25 1.67
N PRO A 123 4.53 -15.85 2.95
CA PRO A 123 5.45 -14.91 3.60
C PRO A 123 6.94 -15.29 3.45
N PHE A 124 7.21 -16.60 3.37
CA PHE A 124 8.56 -17.11 3.13
C PHE A 124 9.09 -16.74 1.74
N VAL A 125 8.27 -16.93 0.69
CA VAL A 125 8.67 -16.61 -0.69
C VAL A 125 8.94 -15.12 -0.85
N ILE A 126 8.16 -14.26 -0.20
CA ILE A 126 8.31 -12.80 -0.24
C ILE A 126 9.66 -12.37 0.31
N VAL A 127 10.01 -12.84 1.51
CA VAL A 127 11.28 -12.46 2.15
C VAL A 127 12.48 -13.13 1.51
N PHE A 128 12.29 -14.32 0.92
CA PHE A 128 13.31 -15.00 0.14
C PHE A 128 13.62 -14.23 -1.14
N LEU A 129 12.60 -13.76 -1.86
CA LEU A 129 12.78 -12.93 -3.05
C LEU A 129 13.45 -11.60 -2.71
N ALA A 130 13.09 -10.98 -1.58
CA ALA A 130 13.76 -9.77 -1.10
C ALA A 130 15.24 -10.00 -0.71
N PHE A 131 15.54 -11.15 -0.09
CA PHE A 131 16.91 -11.57 0.20
C PHE A 131 17.72 -11.70 -1.10
N CYS A 132 17.20 -12.46 -2.07
CA CYS A 132 17.85 -12.66 -3.36
C CYS A 132 18.05 -11.34 -4.10
N PHE A 133 17.05 -10.44 -4.09
CA PHE A 133 17.16 -9.11 -4.68
C PHE A 133 18.31 -8.31 -4.06
N SER A 134 18.35 -8.20 -2.72
CA SER A 134 19.39 -7.44 -2.03
C SER A 134 20.78 -8.03 -2.27
N PHE A 135 20.93 -9.35 -2.13
CA PHE A 135 22.19 -10.04 -2.36
C PHE A 135 22.67 -9.93 -3.81
N ALA A 136 21.76 -10.02 -4.79
CA ALA A 136 22.10 -9.85 -6.19
C ALA A 136 22.60 -8.44 -6.51
N VAL A 137 21.98 -7.40 -5.94
CA VAL A 137 22.45 -6.02 -6.12
C VAL A 137 23.83 -5.82 -5.49
N GLY A 138 24.10 -6.40 -4.32
CA GLY A 138 25.43 -6.41 -3.71
C GLY A 138 26.45 -7.13 -4.60
N GLY A 139 26.10 -8.30 -5.17
CA GLY A 139 26.97 -8.99 -6.12
C GLY A 139 27.24 -8.21 -7.42
N LEU A 140 26.24 -7.50 -7.94
CA LEU A 140 26.41 -6.60 -9.08
C LEU A 140 27.37 -5.44 -8.77
N TRP A 141 27.39 -4.97 -7.52
CA TRP A 141 28.33 -3.96 -7.06
C TRP A 141 29.78 -4.47 -7.10
N GLU A 142 30.05 -5.68 -6.58
CA GLU A 142 31.39 -6.28 -6.66
C GLU A 142 31.87 -6.50 -8.10
N ILE A 143 30.96 -6.93 -8.99
CA ILE A 143 31.27 -7.07 -10.42
C ILE A 143 31.60 -5.72 -11.05
N PHE A 144 30.91 -4.67 -10.62
CA PHE A 144 31.15 -3.31 -11.08
C PHE A 144 32.54 -2.81 -10.64
N GLU A 145 32.93 -3.03 -9.40
CA GLU A 145 34.27 -2.69 -8.90
C GLU A 145 35.38 -3.42 -9.67
N TYR A 146 35.25 -4.75 -9.81
CA TYR A 146 36.16 -5.57 -10.61
C TYR A 146 36.31 -5.03 -12.05
N SER A 147 35.18 -4.67 -12.67
CA SER A 147 35.16 -4.19 -14.04
C SER A 147 35.86 -2.84 -14.20
N LEU A 148 35.67 -1.92 -13.25
CA LEU A 148 36.35 -0.63 -13.26
C LEU A 148 37.86 -0.78 -13.02
N ASP A 149 38.27 -1.64 -12.10
CA ASP A 149 39.68 -1.91 -11.83
C ASP A 149 40.39 -2.49 -13.06
N GLY A 150 39.75 -3.45 -13.74
CA GLY A 150 40.28 -4.06 -14.96
C GLY A 150 40.34 -3.10 -16.15
N LEU A 151 39.33 -2.23 -16.34
CA LEU A 151 39.23 -1.36 -17.51
C LEU A 151 39.99 -0.04 -17.36
N LEU A 152 40.03 0.52 -16.14
CA LEU A 152 40.53 1.88 -15.88
C LEU A 152 41.74 1.91 -14.95
N GLY A 153 42.22 0.74 -14.51
CA GLY A 153 43.36 0.64 -13.60
C GLY A 153 43.08 1.27 -12.23
N THR A 154 41.82 1.27 -11.80
CA THR A 154 41.42 1.71 -10.47
C THR A 154 41.79 0.67 -9.41
N THR A 155 41.57 1.01 -8.14
CA THR A 155 41.87 0.15 -6.99
C THR A 155 40.67 0.13 -6.05
N LEU A 156 39.48 -0.13 -6.61
CA LEU A 156 38.23 -0.23 -5.86
C LEU A 156 38.22 -1.52 -5.05
N GLN A 157 38.57 -2.64 -5.67
CA GLN A 157 38.82 -3.89 -4.97
C GLN A 157 40.14 -3.77 -4.21
N LYS A 158 40.08 -3.81 -2.87
CA LYS A 158 41.31 -3.83 -2.05
C LYS A 158 41.93 -5.23 -1.96
N GLY A 159 41.45 -6.14 -2.81
CA GLY A 159 41.90 -7.53 -2.96
C GLY A 159 40.75 -8.52 -2.88
N MET A 160 41.05 -9.80 -3.15
CA MET A 160 40.04 -10.86 -3.11
C MET A 160 39.36 -11.00 -1.74
N GLN A 161 40.11 -10.76 -0.66
CA GLN A 161 39.58 -10.86 0.71
C GLN A 161 38.55 -9.77 1.01
N ASP A 162 38.69 -8.59 0.42
CA ASP A 162 37.78 -7.44 0.55
C ASP A 162 36.43 -7.78 -0.08
N THR A 163 36.45 -8.11 -1.38
CA THR A 163 35.25 -8.56 -2.13
C THR A 163 34.53 -9.73 -1.46
N MET A 164 35.28 -10.72 -0.95
CA MET A 164 34.64 -11.84 -0.24
C MET A 164 34.01 -11.40 1.09
N MET A 165 34.64 -10.47 1.81
CA MET A 165 34.06 -9.89 3.02
C MET A 165 32.79 -9.12 2.70
N ASP A 166 32.78 -8.31 1.64
CA ASP A 166 31.63 -7.50 1.25
C ASP A 166 30.45 -8.36 0.81
N LEU A 167 30.68 -9.45 0.06
CA LEU A 167 29.64 -10.43 -0.24
C LEU A 167 29.08 -11.09 1.03
N VAL A 168 29.92 -11.45 2.00
CA VAL A 168 29.49 -12.03 3.27
C VAL A 168 28.65 -11.04 4.07
N VAL A 169 29.11 -9.79 4.17
CA VAL A 169 28.41 -8.72 4.87
C VAL A 169 27.06 -8.41 4.20
N ASN A 170 27.03 -8.36 2.88
CA ASN A 170 25.81 -8.20 2.09
C ASN A 170 24.82 -9.34 2.33
N ALA A 171 25.30 -10.59 2.39
CA ALA A 171 24.47 -11.74 2.72
C ALA A 171 23.92 -11.66 4.15
N ILE A 172 24.73 -11.27 5.14
CA ILE A 172 24.32 -11.12 6.54
C ILE A 172 23.24 -10.02 6.66
N GLY A 173 23.46 -8.85 6.04
CA GLY A 173 22.50 -7.75 6.08
C GLY A 173 21.18 -8.10 5.40
N ALA A 174 21.25 -8.71 4.21
CA ALA A 174 20.07 -9.21 3.51
C ALA A 174 19.33 -10.29 4.32
N PHE A 175 20.05 -11.22 4.94
CA PHE A 175 19.45 -12.27 5.76
C PHE A 175 18.76 -11.70 7.00
N PHE A 176 19.44 -10.78 7.70
CA PHE A 176 18.89 -10.12 8.89
C PHE A 176 17.57 -9.41 8.58
N VAL A 177 17.54 -8.58 7.53
CA VAL A 177 16.32 -7.85 7.16
C VAL A 177 15.21 -8.78 6.68
N SER A 178 15.53 -9.84 5.94
CA SER A 178 14.55 -10.85 5.52
C SER A 178 13.99 -11.65 6.70
N LEU A 179 14.82 -11.99 7.69
CA LEU A 179 14.38 -12.67 8.92
C LEU A 179 13.43 -11.80 9.73
N VAL A 180 13.79 -10.52 9.92
CA VAL A 180 12.91 -9.53 10.57
C VAL A 180 11.61 -9.39 9.78
N GLY A 181 11.69 -9.26 8.44
CA GLY A 181 10.56 -9.22 7.53
C GLY A 181 9.65 -10.45 7.64
N PHE A 182 10.21 -11.64 7.84
CA PHE A 182 9.47 -12.89 7.91
C PHE A 182 8.57 -12.96 9.14
N PHE A 183 9.15 -12.70 10.32
CA PHE A 183 8.40 -12.66 11.57
C PHE A 183 7.38 -11.52 11.58
N TYR A 184 7.71 -10.42 10.90
CA TYR A 184 6.83 -9.28 10.73
C TYR A 184 5.57 -9.63 9.90
N ILE A 185 5.72 -10.23 8.71
CA ILE A 185 4.58 -10.63 7.85
C ILE A 185 3.74 -11.73 8.53
N ARG A 186 4.39 -12.72 9.16
CA ARG A 186 3.71 -13.87 9.77
C ARG A 186 2.84 -13.52 10.99
N LYS A 187 3.13 -12.44 11.71
CA LYS A 187 2.42 -12.09 12.96
C LYS A 187 1.11 -11.33 12.76
N GLY A 188 0.76 -10.87 11.55
CA GLY A 188 -0.49 -10.14 11.29
C GLY A 188 -0.73 -8.91 12.19
N LYS A 189 0.31 -8.39 12.85
CA LYS A 189 0.23 -7.33 13.87
C LYS A 189 0.74 -6.01 13.30
N ASN A 190 -0.03 -4.95 13.53
CA ASN A 190 0.29 -3.54 13.31
C ASN A 190 1.44 -3.04 14.21
N ILE A 191 2.65 -3.57 14.04
CA ILE A 191 3.87 -2.80 14.27
C ILE A 191 4.62 -2.83 12.96
N MET A 192 3.97 -2.27 11.95
CA MET A 192 4.72 -1.57 10.95
C MET A 192 5.66 -0.62 11.68
N SER A 193 6.92 -0.55 11.27
CA SER A 193 7.61 0.72 11.43
C SER A 193 6.64 1.75 10.86
N ALA A 194 6.27 2.76 11.66
CA ALA A 194 5.33 3.79 11.20
C ALA A 194 5.74 4.32 9.82
N PHE A 195 7.03 4.22 9.50
CA PHE A 195 7.64 4.38 8.19
C PHE A 195 7.03 3.55 7.04
N VAL A 196 6.95 2.21 7.08
CA VAL A 196 6.51 1.40 5.91
C VAL A 196 5.01 1.57 5.61
N VAL A 197 4.11 1.66 6.60
CA VAL A 197 2.69 2.03 6.34
C VAL A 197 2.62 3.41 5.79
N LYS A 198 3.21 4.40 6.48
CA LYS A 198 3.11 5.79 6.05
C LYS A 198 3.71 5.95 4.66
N PHE A 199 4.75 5.20 4.32
CA PHE A 199 5.33 5.15 2.98
C PHE A 199 4.35 4.60 1.94
N LEU A 200 3.75 3.44 2.20
CA LEU A 200 2.80 2.80 1.29
C LEU A 200 1.50 3.59 1.14
N GLU A 201 0.99 4.20 2.21
CA GLU A 201 -0.19 5.08 2.20
C GLU A 201 0.09 6.39 1.47
N LYS A 202 1.22 7.05 1.79
CA LYS A 202 1.64 8.31 1.15
C LYS A 202 1.93 8.15 -0.34
N ASN A 203 2.33 6.95 -0.77
CA ASN A 203 2.63 6.64 -2.16
C ASN A 203 1.62 5.68 -2.81
N ARG A 204 0.39 5.56 -2.27
CA ARG A 204 -0.67 4.67 -2.79
C ARG A 204 -1.01 4.90 -4.26
N ARG A 205 -0.85 6.14 -4.76
CA ARG A 205 -1.03 6.48 -6.20
C ARG A 205 0.11 5.95 -7.09
N PHE A 206 1.30 5.71 -6.55
CA PHE A 206 2.39 5.09 -7.28
C PHE A 206 2.17 3.58 -7.45
N PHE A 207 1.40 2.95 -6.56
CA PHE A 207 1.18 1.50 -6.59
C PHE A 207 -0.13 1.05 -7.24
N LYS A 208 -1.19 1.89 -7.27
CA LYS A 208 -2.43 1.61 -8.02
C LYS A 208 -2.24 1.63 -9.54
N THR A 209 -2.33 0.47 -10.18
CA THR A 209 -2.23 0.34 -11.65
C THR A 209 -3.58 0.47 -12.33
N LYS A 210 -3.58 0.97 -13.57
CA LYS A 210 -4.79 1.11 -14.40
C LYS A 210 -5.53 -0.24 -14.54
N ASP A 211 -4.78 -1.35 -14.51
CA ASP A 211 -5.26 -2.74 -14.51
C ASP A 211 -6.12 -3.10 -13.27
N SER A 212 -5.79 -2.62 -12.07
CA SER A 212 -6.59 -2.91 -10.87
C SER A 212 -7.89 -2.08 -10.79
N LEU A 213 -7.95 -0.92 -11.46
CA LEU A 213 -9.18 -0.18 -11.66
C LEU A 213 -10.11 -0.87 -12.66
N GLU A 214 -9.55 -1.41 -13.75
CA GLU A 214 -10.30 -2.16 -14.76
C GLU A 214 -10.85 -3.47 -14.17
N LYS A 215 -10.04 -4.24 -13.43
CA LYS A 215 -10.50 -5.45 -12.71
C LYS A 215 -11.56 -5.14 -11.65
N SER A 216 -11.37 -4.10 -10.85
CA SER A 216 -12.37 -3.64 -9.87
C SER A 216 -13.68 -3.26 -10.56
N SER A 217 -13.60 -2.55 -11.69
CA SER A 217 -14.78 -2.20 -12.47
C SER A 217 -15.48 -3.43 -13.04
N GLU A 218 -14.73 -4.39 -13.56
CA GLU A 218 -15.25 -5.65 -14.10
C GLU A 218 -15.89 -6.54 -13.02
N LEU A 219 -15.31 -6.59 -11.82
CA LEU A 219 -15.91 -7.26 -10.66
C LEU A 219 -17.26 -6.65 -10.29
N ILE A 220 -17.34 -5.33 -10.22
CA ILE A 220 -18.60 -4.63 -9.93
C ILE A 220 -19.60 -4.84 -11.07
N ASP A 221 -19.20 -4.70 -12.33
CA ASP A 221 -20.07 -4.95 -13.48
C ASP A 221 -20.63 -6.38 -13.47
N ASN A 222 -19.82 -7.38 -13.12
CA ASN A 222 -20.24 -8.77 -13.00
C ASN A 222 -21.26 -8.99 -11.86
N VAL A 223 -21.08 -8.32 -10.72
CA VAL A 223 -22.05 -8.40 -9.61
C VAL A 223 -23.35 -7.68 -9.97
N VAL A 224 -23.26 -6.52 -10.60
CA VAL A 224 -24.43 -5.74 -11.05
C VAL A 224 -25.24 -6.49 -12.11
N ARG A 225 -24.58 -7.16 -13.07
CA ARG A 225 -25.24 -7.99 -14.10
C ARG A 225 -26.07 -9.14 -13.53
N ARG A 226 -25.74 -9.65 -12.34
CA ARG A 226 -26.53 -10.70 -11.68
C ARG A 226 -27.86 -10.18 -11.16
N GLY A 227 -28.00 -8.86 -11.00
CA GLY A 227 -29.19 -8.20 -10.48
C GLY A 227 -29.40 -8.43 -8.98
N GLU A 228 -30.39 -7.76 -8.42
CA GLU A 228 -30.77 -7.95 -7.02
C GLU A 228 -31.31 -9.36 -6.76
N SER A 229 -31.03 -9.87 -5.57
CA SER A 229 -31.45 -11.20 -5.13
C SER A 229 -31.67 -11.23 -3.62
N GLU A 230 -32.04 -12.40 -3.08
CA GLU A 230 -32.12 -12.58 -1.64
C GLU A 230 -30.81 -12.21 -0.92
N LYS A 231 -29.67 -12.42 -1.58
CA LYS A 231 -28.31 -12.20 -1.05
C LYS A 231 -27.59 -10.98 -1.63
N LEU A 232 -28.22 -10.20 -2.51
CA LEU A 232 -27.61 -9.02 -3.12
C LEU A 232 -28.63 -7.89 -3.21
N GLU A 233 -28.35 -6.75 -2.59
CA GLU A 233 -29.19 -5.55 -2.62
C GLU A 233 -28.39 -4.38 -3.18
N PHE A 234 -29.04 -3.50 -3.95
CA PHE A 234 -28.47 -2.25 -4.41
C PHE A 234 -29.07 -1.06 -3.64
N LYS A 235 -28.23 -0.05 -3.37
CA LYS A 235 -28.63 1.25 -2.86
C LYS A 235 -27.89 2.33 -3.61
N SER A 236 -28.62 3.37 -4.02
CA SER A 236 -28.05 4.43 -4.85
C SER A 236 -26.99 5.27 -4.12
N THR A 237 -27.15 5.46 -2.81
CA THR A 237 -26.34 6.36 -1.97
C THR A 237 -26.33 5.84 -0.53
N LEU A 238 -25.34 6.27 0.26
CA LEU A 238 -25.26 5.89 1.67
C LEU A 238 -26.19 6.71 2.55
N ARG A 239 -26.29 8.02 2.30
CA ARG A 239 -27.03 8.96 3.17
C ARG A 239 -27.65 10.16 2.47
N THR A 240 -27.38 10.35 1.18
CA THR A 240 -27.80 11.57 0.45
C THR A 240 -29.00 11.33 -0.43
N ASN A 241 -30.00 12.18 -0.32
CA ASN A 241 -31.15 12.12 -1.19
C ASN A 241 -30.82 12.70 -2.56
N LEU A 242 -30.95 11.89 -3.60
CA LEU A 242 -30.57 12.27 -4.96
C LEU A 242 -31.44 13.39 -5.56
N HIS A 243 -32.65 13.61 -5.03
CA HIS A 243 -33.53 14.69 -5.47
C HIS A 243 -33.18 16.02 -4.81
N THR A 244 -32.86 16.01 -3.51
CA THR A 244 -32.55 17.24 -2.76
C THR A 244 -31.06 17.57 -2.73
N GLY A 245 -30.20 16.58 -2.94
CA GLY A 245 -28.74 16.70 -2.81
C GLY A 245 -28.25 16.80 -1.36
N GLU A 246 -29.14 16.62 -0.38
CA GLU A 246 -28.89 16.82 1.04
C GLU A 246 -28.95 15.50 1.82
N PHE A 247 -28.39 15.53 3.03
CA PHE A 247 -28.43 14.40 3.95
C PHE A 247 -29.89 14.03 4.31
N ASP A 248 -30.21 12.75 4.22
CA ASP A 248 -31.52 12.21 4.54
C ASP A 248 -31.38 10.94 5.39
N LYS A 249 -31.85 11.03 6.64
CA LYS A 249 -31.82 9.91 7.59
C LYS A 249 -32.56 8.68 7.08
N LYS A 250 -33.59 8.84 6.24
CA LYS A 250 -34.36 7.71 5.71
C LYS A 250 -33.50 6.83 4.79
N ILE A 251 -32.56 7.42 4.07
CA ILE A 251 -31.64 6.70 3.18
C ILE A 251 -30.61 5.94 3.98
N GLU A 252 -30.03 6.59 4.99
CA GLU A 252 -29.13 5.90 5.93
C GLU A 252 -29.85 4.75 6.66
N HIS A 253 -31.07 5.00 7.14
CA HIS A 253 -31.89 3.98 7.76
C HIS A 253 -32.15 2.81 6.80
N ALA A 254 -32.44 3.07 5.52
CA ALA A 254 -32.65 2.00 4.53
C ALA A 254 -31.40 1.12 4.36
N VAL A 255 -30.20 1.70 4.40
CA VAL A 255 -28.93 0.94 4.35
C VAL A 255 -28.77 0.08 5.61
N LEU A 256 -28.94 0.67 6.80
CA LEU A 256 -28.79 -0.04 8.07
C LEU A 256 -29.84 -1.13 8.25
N LYS A 257 -31.08 -0.88 7.83
CA LYS A 257 -32.17 -1.86 7.77
C LYS A 257 -31.76 -3.10 6.98
N THR A 258 -31.15 -2.93 5.81
CA THR A 258 -30.67 -4.04 4.99
C THR A 258 -29.52 -4.81 5.66
N ILE A 259 -28.58 -4.11 6.30
CA ILE A 259 -27.50 -4.75 7.08
C ILE A 259 -28.08 -5.62 8.19
N VAL A 260 -29.01 -5.09 9.00
CA VAL A 260 -29.67 -5.84 10.08
C VAL A 260 -30.45 -7.04 9.51
N ALA A 261 -31.16 -6.86 8.40
CA ALA A 261 -31.86 -7.94 7.72
C ALA A 261 -30.92 -9.09 7.32
N TYR A 262 -29.74 -8.79 6.77
CA TYR A 262 -28.75 -9.81 6.42
C TYR A 262 -28.17 -10.53 7.64
N LEU A 263 -27.83 -9.79 8.69
CA LEU A 263 -27.29 -10.36 9.93
C LEU A 263 -28.28 -11.34 10.57
N ASN A 264 -29.58 -11.02 10.57
CA ASN A 264 -30.60 -11.89 11.13
C ASN A 264 -30.95 -13.10 10.22
N SER A 265 -30.62 -13.02 8.93
CA SER A 265 -30.98 -14.02 7.91
C SER A 265 -29.76 -14.86 7.52
N ARG A 266 -29.60 -15.24 6.25
CA ARG A 266 -28.50 -16.08 5.75
C ARG A 266 -27.23 -15.30 5.36
N GLY A 267 -27.12 -14.04 5.76
CA GLY A 267 -26.11 -13.12 5.25
C GLY A 267 -26.38 -12.66 3.82
N GLY A 268 -25.50 -11.83 3.28
CA GLY A 268 -25.60 -11.27 1.93
C GLY A 268 -24.71 -10.05 1.74
N SER A 269 -24.80 -9.45 0.57
CA SER A 269 -23.99 -8.31 0.15
C SER A 269 -24.89 -7.13 -0.21
N LEU A 270 -24.52 -5.94 0.24
CA LEU A 270 -25.15 -4.68 -0.14
C LEU A 270 -24.15 -3.85 -0.96
N LEU A 271 -24.50 -3.47 -2.19
CA LEU A 271 -23.74 -2.50 -2.99
C LEU A 271 -24.39 -1.12 -2.88
N VAL A 272 -23.60 -0.14 -2.43
CA VAL A 272 -24.01 1.27 -2.30
C VAL A 272 -23.26 2.11 -3.33
N GLY A 273 -23.98 2.99 -4.02
CA GLY A 273 -23.50 3.69 -5.22
C GLY A 273 -24.01 3.07 -6.53
N VAL A 274 -25.03 2.21 -6.46
CA VAL A 274 -25.64 1.50 -7.59
C VAL A 274 -27.15 1.74 -7.56
N SER A 275 -27.73 2.15 -8.69
CA SER A 275 -29.20 2.32 -8.79
C SER A 275 -29.93 0.99 -8.85
N ASP A 276 -31.26 1.02 -8.63
CA ASP A 276 -32.13 -0.17 -8.74
C ASP A 276 -32.11 -0.79 -10.16
N LYS A 277 -31.69 -0.01 -11.18
CA LYS A 277 -31.51 -0.46 -12.57
C LYS A 277 -30.11 -1.00 -12.85
N GLY A 278 -29.21 -0.99 -11.86
CA GLY A 278 -27.81 -1.39 -12.00
C GLY A 278 -26.88 -0.29 -12.53
N GLU A 279 -27.35 0.95 -12.73
CA GLU A 279 -26.45 2.05 -13.14
C GLU A 279 -25.52 2.45 -12.01
N ILE A 280 -24.21 2.59 -12.30
CA ILE A 280 -23.20 3.01 -11.33
C ILE A 280 -23.27 4.54 -11.12
N LEU A 281 -23.80 4.93 -9.96
CA LEU A 281 -23.94 6.33 -9.58
C LEU A 281 -22.71 6.86 -8.83
N GLY A 282 -22.10 6.01 -8.00
CA GLY A 282 -20.99 6.37 -7.13
C GLY A 282 -21.41 7.04 -5.82
N LEU A 283 -20.48 7.15 -4.87
CA LEU A 283 -20.68 7.74 -3.54
C LEU A 283 -20.24 9.20 -3.44
N GLU A 284 -19.82 9.79 -4.55
CA GLU A 284 -19.31 11.17 -4.60
C GLU A 284 -20.38 12.18 -4.17
N LYS A 285 -21.66 11.84 -4.38
CA LYS A 285 -22.81 12.63 -3.92
C LYS A 285 -23.00 12.59 -2.41
N ASP A 286 -22.39 11.63 -1.68
CA ASP A 286 -22.47 11.55 -0.23
C ASP A 286 -21.57 12.57 0.51
N LYS A 287 -20.83 13.40 -0.24
CA LYS A 287 -20.06 14.56 0.25
C LYS A 287 -19.10 14.21 1.40
N PHE A 288 -18.48 13.03 1.37
CA PHE A 288 -17.41 12.68 2.31
C PHE A 288 -16.08 13.33 1.88
N VAL A 289 -15.29 13.77 2.87
CA VAL A 289 -13.97 14.42 2.63
C VAL A 289 -12.98 13.44 1.99
N ASP A 290 -12.98 12.20 2.49
CA ASP A 290 -12.19 11.10 1.95
C ASP A 290 -12.84 9.75 2.31
N ASN A 291 -12.23 8.67 1.81
CA ASN A 291 -12.69 7.30 2.00
C ASN A 291 -12.59 6.83 3.46
N ASP A 292 -11.65 7.38 4.24
CA ASP A 292 -11.46 6.98 5.64
C ASP A 292 -12.54 7.60 6.53
N ASN A 293 -12.93 8.84 6.24
CA ASN A 293 -14.07 9.51 6.86
C ASN A 293 -15.39 8.75 6.60
N LEU A 294 -15.60 8.24 5.38
CA LEU A 294 -16.77 7.40 5.07
C LEU A 294 -16.78 6.11 5.91
N LYS A 295 -15.65 5.39 5.95
CA LYS A 295 -15.53 4.15 6.73
C LYS A 295 -15.72 4.38 8.23
N LEU A 296 -15.15 5.47 8.76
CA LEU A 296 -15.31 5.86 10.15
C LEU A 296 -16.77 6.21 10.45
N TYR A 297 -17.42 6.96 9.57
CA TYR A 297 -18.85 7.28 9.67
C TYR A 297 -19.71 6.02 9.74
N LEU A 298 -19.55 5.11 8.76
CA LEU A 298 -20.29 3.85 8.70
C LEU A 298 -20.06 3.00 9.95
N THR A 299 -18.81 2.91 10.41
CA THR A 299 -18.46 2.21 11.66
C THR A 299 -19.21 2.79 12.86
N ASN A 300 -19.26 4.12 12.98
CA ASN A 300 -19.90 4.79 14.10
C ASN A 300 -21.42 4.59 14.08
N ILE A 301 -22.07 4.76 12.92
CA ILE A 301 -23.53 4.55 12.83
C ILE A 301 -23.91 3.10 13.14
N ILE A 302 -23.12 2.11 12.69
CA ILE A 302 -23.33 0.70 13.02
C ILE A 302 -23.16 0.47 14.53
N LYS A 303 -22.09 1.02 15.15
CA LYS A 303 -21.88 0.90 16.61
C LYS A 303 -23.05 1.44 17.41
N HIS A 304 -23.59 2.59 17.00
CA HIS A 304 -24.65 3.27 17.74
C HIS A 304 -26.03 2.65 17.51
N GLN A 305 -26.37 2.28 16.27
CA GLN A 305 -27.71 1.83 15.91
C GLN A 305 -27.87 0.30 15.86
N VAL A 306 -26.79 -0.45 15.62
CA VAL A 306 -26.85 -1.93 15.52
C VAL A 306 -26.15 -2.60 16.70
N GLY A 307 -24.99 -2.07 17.10
CA GLY A 307 -24.21 -2.55 18.24
C GLY A 307 -22.80 -3.00 17.84
N SER A 308 -21.82 -2.63 18.66
CA SER A 308 -20.39 -2.90 18.39
C SER A 308 -20.05 -4.39 18.30
N GLN A 309 -20.80 -5.24 18.99
CA GLN A 309 -20.62 -6.70 18.97
C GLN A 309 -20.87 -7.34 17.59
N PHE A 310 -21.54 -6.64 16.67
CA PHE A 310 -21.87 -7.14 15.35
C PHE A 310 -20.90 -6.71 14.25
N LEU A 311 -20.00 -5.76 14.52
CA LEU A 311 -18.97 -5.32 13.58
C LEU A 311 -18.13 -6.47 12.99
N PRO A 312 -17.73 -7.52 13.73
CA PRO A 312 -16.98 -8.63 13.15
C PRO A 312 -17.74 -9.44 12.08
N PHE A 313 -19.06 -9.28 11.99
CA PHE A 313 -19.91 -9.92 11.00
C PHE A 313 -20.18 -9.03 9.79
N ILE A 314 -19.69 -7.78 9.78
CA ILE A 314 -19.94 -6.80 8.72
C ILE A 314 -18.59 -6.37 8.18
N ASP A 315 -18.27 -6.81 6.98
CA ASP A 315 -17.10 -6.33 6.24
C ASP A 315 -17.54 -5.30 5.22
N PHE A 316 -16.77 -4.23 5.04
CA PHE A 316 -17.10 -3.23 4.03
C PHE A 316 -15.88 -2.67 3.33
N GLU A 317 -15.95 -2.65 2.02
CA GLU A 317 -14.85 -2.31 1.12
C GLU A 317 -15.31 -1.30 0.08
N LEU A 318 -14.42 -0.34 -0.23
CA LEU A 318 -14.65 0.67 -1.25
C LEU A 318 -13.95 0.25 -2.53
N PHE A 319 -14.75 -0.11 -3.53
CA PHE A 319 -14.31 -0.45 -4.87
C PHE A 319 -14.24 0.81 -5.73
N PRO A 320 -13.07 1.16 -6.29
CA PRO A 320 -13.00 2.19 -7.31
C PRO A 320 -13.63 1.68 -8.61
N TYR A 321 -14.44 2.53 -9.24
CA TYR A 321 -15.08 2.27 -10.54
C TYR A 321 -14.89 3.51 -11.41
N LYS A 322 -13.95 3.45 -12.37
CA LYS A 322 -13.54 4.63 -13.17
C LYS A 322 -13.17 5.83 -12.28
N ASP A 323 -13.96 6.91 -12.34
CA ASP A 323 -13.82 8.15 -11.55
C ASP A 323 -14.69 8.16 -10.28
N LYS A 324 -15.40 7.07 -10.00
CA LYS A 324 -16.36 6.91 -8.90
C LYS A 324 -15.93 5.84 -7.89
N HIS A 325 -16.62 5.78 -6.76
CA HIS A 325 -16.47 4.73 -5.76
C HIS A 325 -17.81 4.04 -5.48
N VAL A 326 -17.78 2.71 -5.41
CA VAL A 326 -18.89 1.85 -5.00
C VAL A 326 -18.50 1.19 -3.67
N LEU A 327 -19.39 1.21 -2.70
CA LEU A 327 -19.16 0.57 -1.40
C LEU A 327 -19.87 -0.77 -1.40
N LYS A 328 -19.12 -1.84 -1.14
CA LYS A 328 -19.65 -3.17 -0.91
C LYS A 328 -19.65 -3.45 0.58
N ILE A 329 -20.77 -3.93 1.10
CA ILE A 329 -20.94 -4.31 2.50
C ILE A 329 -21.36 -5.78 2.54
N ASP A 330 -20.44 -6.65 2.94
CA ASP A 330 -20.66 -8.08 3.09
C ASP A 330 -21.04 -8.40 4.54
N CYS A 331 -22.25 -8.90 4.72
CA CYS A 331 -22.82 -9.26 6.01
C CYS A 331 -22.86 -10.78 6.18
N LYS A 332 -22.19 -11.28 7.22
CA LYS A 332 -22.29 -12.67 7.66
C LYS A 332 -23.51 -12.85 8.57
N SER A 333 -24.10 -14.03 8.50
CA SER A 333 -25.20 -14.40 9.39
C SER A 333 -24.73 -14.40 10.86
N SER A 334 -25.50 -13.74 11.73
CA SER A 334 -25.25 -13.73 13.17
C SER A 334 -25.85 -14.97 13.85
N ASN A 335 -25.28 -15.36 14.97
CA ASN A 335 -25.86 -16.35 15.88
C ASN A 335 -26.66 -15.68 17.03
N LYS A 336 -26.77 -14.35 17.03
CA LYS A 336 -27.57 -13.59 17.98
C LYS A 336 -28.57 -12.71 17.23
N ARG A 337 -29.70 -12.43 17.88
CA ARG A 337 -30.69 -11.48 17.39
C ARG A 337 -30.10 -10.07 17.29
N VAL A 338 -30.30 -9.43 16.15
CA VAL A 338 -29.82 -8.08 15.86
C VAL A 338 -31.02 -7.15 15.72
N PHE A 339 -31.03 -6.05 16.46
CA PHE A 339 -32.06 -5.01 16.36
C PHE A 339 -31.44 -3.74 15.81
N LEU A 340 -32.19 -3.01 14.98
CA LEU A 340 -31.87 -1.66 14.58
C LEU A 340 -32.51 -0.69 15.56
N ARG A 341 -31.73 0.23 16.12
CA ARG A 341 -32.17 1.22 17.09
C ARG A 341 -32.40 2.56 16.43
N GLU A 342 -33.62 3.06 16.52
CA GLU A 342 -33.97 4.41 16.09
C GLU A 342 -34.61 5.18 17.26
N GLY A 343 -33.81 6.02 17.91
CA GLY A 343 -34.23 6.74 19.10
C GLY A 343 -34.52 5.79 20.28
N ARG A 344 -35.80 5.62 20.62
CA ARG A 344 -36.26 4.71 21.68
C ARG A 344 -36.84 3.39 21.16
N GLU A 345 -37.02 3.27 19.85
CA GLU A 345 -37.59 2.08 19.24
C GLU A 345 -36.48 1.11 18.82
N GLU A 346 -36.74 -0.19 19.01
CA GLU A 346 -35.91 -1.26 18.49
C GLU A 346 -36.71 -2.03 17.44
N GLU A 347 -36.15 -2.15 16.24
CA GLU A 347 -36.80 -2.78 15.10
C GLU A 347 -36.04 -4.04 14.70
N PHE A 348 -36.78 -5.10 14.40
CA PHE A 348 -36.21 -6.37 13.96
C PHE A 348 -36.51 -6.59 12.48
N TYR A 349 -35.46 -6.75 11.68
CA TYR A 349 -35.57 -6.93 10.24
C TYR A 349 -35.01 -8.28 9.81
N ILE A 350 -35.66 -8.91 8.82
CA ILE A 350 -35.17 -10.11 8.14
C ILE A 350 -35.24 -9.93 6.63
N ARG A 351 -34.47 -10.72 5.88
CA ARG A 351 -34.62 -10.86 4.42
C ARG A 351 -35.75 -11.84 4.15
N ASN A 352 -36.70 -11.41 3.32
CA ASN A 352 -37.72 -12.25 2.72
C ASN A 352 -37.65 -12.08 1.21
N GLY A 353 -37.03 -13.03 0.52
CA GLY A 353 -36.62 -12.85 -0.88
C GLY A 353 -35.73 -11.61 -1.04
N PRO A 354 -35.92 -10.78 -2.09
CA PRO A 354 -35.14 -9.57 -2.31
C PRO A 354 -35.55 -8.39 -1.40
N THR A 355 -36.46 -8.59 -0.43
CA THR A 355 -36.98 -7.48 0.40
C THR A 355 -36.60 -7.62 1.86
N SER A 356 -36.44 -6.47 2.54
CA SER A 356 -36.18 -6.40 3.98
C SER A 356 -37.46 -6.09 4.74
N THR A 357 -37.96 -7.06 5.50
CA THR A 357 -39.28 -7.02 6.19
C THR A 357 -39.09 -6.84 7.69
N LYS A 358 -39.89 -5.94 8.29
CA LYS A 358 -39.95 -5.74 9.74
C LYS A 358 -40.81 -6.84 10.35
N LEU A 359 -40.31 -7.54 11.36
CA LEU A 359 -41.10 -8.48 12.15
C LEU A 359 -41.48 -7.85 13.49
N GLY A 360 -42.67 -8.18 13.97
CA GLY A 360 -43.17 -7.79 15.28
C GLY A 360 -44.13 -8.84 15.85
N GLY A 361 -44.53 -8.67 17.11
CA GLY A 361 -45.51 -9.55 17.75
C GLY A 361 -45.11 -11.03 17.71
N ASN A 362 -46.07 -11.90 17.38
CA ASN A 362 -45.89 -13.35 17.36
C ASN A 362 -44.88 -13.82 16.30
N GLU A 363 -44.86 -13.21 15.12
CA GLU A 363 -43.94 -13.59 14.03
C GLU A 363 -42.48 -13.43 14.44
N LEU A 364 -42.17 -12.36 15.18
CA LEU A 364 -40.83 -12.15 15.73
C LEU A 364 -40.45 -13.24 16.73
N ILE A 365 -41.38 -13.59 17.64
CA ILE A 365 -41.15 -14.59 18.68
C ILE A 365 -40.87 -15.95 18.03
N ASP A 366 -41.70 -16.36 17.07
CA ASP A 366 -41.58 -17.63 16.36
C ASP A 366 -40.29 -17.69 15.56
N TYR A 367 -39.96 -16.63 14.82
CA TYR A 367 -38.71 -16.54 14.06
C TYR A 367 -37.49 -16.66 14.97
N VAL A 368 -37.47 -15.90 16.08
CA VAL A 368 -36.34 -15.91 17.00
C VAL A 368 -36.15 -17.27 17.64
N LYS A 369 -37.25 -17.94 18.03
CA LYS A 369 -37.22 -19.29 18.59
C LYS A 369 -36.66 -20.31 17.60
N TYR A 370 -37.08 -20.26 16.33
CA TYR A 370 -36.60 -21.20 15.32
C TYR A 370 -35.16 -20.94 14.87
N ARG A 371 -34.76 -19.66 14.75
CA ARG A 371 -33.47 -19.26 14.18
C ARG A 371 -32.34 -19.21 15.20
N PHE A 372 -32.61 -18.79 16.44
CA PHE A 372 -31.57 -18.51 17.44
C PHE A 372 -31.78 -19.24 18.77
N GLY A 373 -32.93 -19.92 18.95
CA GLY A 373 -33.35 -20.58 20.19
C GLY A 373 -32.88 -22.02 20.33
#